data_AF-A0A239DTA8-F1
#
_entry.id   AF-A0A239DTA8-F1
#
_cell.length_a   1.000
_cell.length_b   1.000
_cell.length_c   1.000
_cell.angle_alpha   90.00
_cell.angle_beta   90.00
_cell.angle_gamma   90.00
#
_symmetry.space_group_name_H-M   'P 1'
#
loop_
_entity.id
_entity.type
_entity.pdbx_description
1 polymer ?
#
loop_
_entity_poly.entity_id
_entity_poly.type
_entity_poly.pdbx_seq_one_letter_code
_entity_poly.pdbx_strand_id
1 'polypeptide(L)' 'MRRGDNCYTCRFWLGHGVRERGPKGNCRRFPPVVTDRSPAGSFPITNFTDWCGEWQRHGGLRDSADAVEEATLYDQL' A
#
# COMPACT_ATOMS: atom_id res chain seq x y z
N MET A 1 -5.48 6.36 10.02
CA MET A 1 -5.06 6.64 8.62
C MET A 1 -4.13 7.85 8.64
N ARG A 2 -2.86 7.71 8.25
CA ARG A 2 -1.96 8.87 8.17
C ARG A 2 -2.28 9.65 6.89
N ARG A 3 -2.03 10.97 6.92
CA ARG A 3 -2.25 11.84 5.75
C ARG A 3 -1.34 11.35 4.61
N GLY A 4 -1.93 10.88 3.51
CA GLY A 4 -1.21 10.38 2.33
C GLY A 4 -1.12 8.86 2.17
N ASP A 5 -1.68 8.08 3.10
CA ASP A 5 -1.84 6.64 2.90
C ASP A 5 -3.03 6.41 1.94
N ASN A 6 -2.75 5.95 0.72
CA ASN A 6 -3.76 5.60 -0.28
C ASN A 6 -3.18 4.60 -1.29
N CYS A 7 -3.99 4.14 -2.24
CA CYS A 7 -3.57 3.21 -3.27
C CYS A 7 -2.37 3.73 -4.06
N TYR A 8 -2.32 5.03 -4.39
CA TYR A 8 -1.18 5.63 -5.09
C TYR A 8 0.16 5.47 -4.36
N THR A 9 0.15 5.46 -3.02
CA THR A 9 1.35 5.28 -2.18
C THR A 9 1.51 3.85 -1.64
N CYS A 10 0.64 2.93 -2.04
CA CYS A 10 0.63 1.55 -1.57
C CYS A 10 1.55 0.67 -2.42
N ARG A 11 2.38 -0.15 -1.77
CA ARG A 11 3.29 -1.09 -2.45
C ARG A 11 2.61 -2.12 -3.35
N PHE A 12 1.31 -2.35 -3.14
CA PHE A 12 0.54 -3.36 -3.86
C PHE A 12 -0.18 -2.81 -5.09
N TRP A 13 -0.17 -1.49 -5.30
CA TRP A 13 -0.98 -0.87 -6.35
C TRP A 13 -0.17 -0.62 -7.62
N LEU A 14 -0.75 -0.98 -8.76
CA LEU A 14 -0.16 -0.78 -10.08
C LEU A 14 -1.09 0.09 -10.93
N GLY A 15 -0.69 1.33 -11.23
CA GLY A 15 -1.50 2.26 -12.00
C GLY A 15 -1.62 1.87 -13.49
N HIS A 16 -2.74 2.23 -14.13
CA HIS A 16 -3.00 1.92 -15.55
C HIS A 16 -2.51 2.99 -16.53
N GLY A 17 -1.90 4.07 -16.06
CA GLY A 17 -1.43 5.15 -16.93
C GLY A 17 -0.02 4.94 -17.49
N VAL A 18 0.43 5.86 -18.34
CA VAL A 18 1.80 5.86 -18.88
C VAL A 18 2.78 5.93 -17.70
N ARG A 19 3.68 4.93 -17.62
CA ARG A 19 4.62 4.74 -16.48
C ARG A 19 3.92 4.44 -15.15
N GLU A 20 2.81 3.71 -15.20
CA GLU A 20 2.04 3.25 -14.03
C GLU A 20 1.38 4.38 -13.23
N ARG A 21 1.05 5.50 -13.88
CA ARG A 21 0.39 6.67 -13.26
C ARG A 21 -0.90 7.02 -13.96
N GLY A 22 -2.00 6.41 -13.53
CA GLY A 22 -3.36 6.70 -13.99
C GLY A 22 -4.33 6.86 -12.83
N PRO A 23 -5.55 7.42 -13.05
CA PRO A 23 -6.54 7.60 -11.98
C PRO A 23 -7.05 6.27 -11.40
N LYS A 24 -6.90 5.17 -12.16
CA LYS A 24 -7.23 3.81 -11.78
C LYS A 24 -6.01 2.90 -11.89
N GLY A 25 -6.04 1.82 -11.12
CA GLY A 25 -4.99 0.80 -11.11
C GLY A 25 -5.47 -0.50 -10.50
N ASN A 26 -4.65 -1.54 -10.60
CA ASN A 26 -4.90 -2.85 -10.00
C ASN A 26 -4.31 -2.92 -8.60
N CYS A 27 -5.10 -3.39 -7.62
CA CYS A 27 -4.60 -3.76 -6.30
C CYS A 27 -4.13 -5.22 -6.30
N ARG A 28 -2.85 -5.46 -6.02
CA ARG A 28 -2.19 -6.79 -6.01
C ARG A 28 -2.09 -7.40 -4.61
N ARG A 29 -2.78 -6.84 -3.62
CA ARG A 29 -2.75 -7.32 -2.21
C ARG A 29 -3.37 -8.70 -2.05
N PHE A 30 -4.36 -9.02 -2.88
CA PHE A 30 -5.07 -10.31 -2.88
C PHE A 30 -4.96 -10.96 -4.26
N PRO A 31 -5.08 -12.30 -4.35
CA PRO A 31 -5.10 -13.00 -5.63
C PRO A 31 -6.22 -12.48 -6.54
N PRO A 32 -6.08 -12.61 -7.87
CA PRO A 32 -7.13 -12.24 -8.80
C PRO A 32 -8.36 -13.11 -8.58
N VAL A 33 -9.54 -12.51 -8.70
CA VAL A 33 -10.80 -13.24 -8.60
C VAL A 33 -11.09 -13.90 -9.95
N VAL A 34 -11.27 -15.21 -9.95
CA VAL A 34 -11.65 -15.99 -11.14
C VAL A 34 -13.17 -16.05 -11.20
N THR A 35 -13.72 -15.76 -12.39
CA THR A 35 -15.15 -15.85 -12.66
C THR A 35 -15.34 -16.48 -14.05
N ASP A 36 -16.53 -16.98 -14.37
CA ASP A 36 -16.81 -17.53 -15.70
C ASP A 36 -16.53 -16.53 -16.83
N ARG A 37 -16.71 -15.23 -16.55
CA ARG A 37 -16.42 -14.13 -17.49
C ARG A 37 -14.95 -13.74 -17.57
N SER A 38 -14.15 -14.16 -16.59
CA SER A 38 -12.72 -13.89 -16.51
C SER A 38 -11.99 -15.14 -16.02
N PRO A 39 -11.83 -16.16 -16.88
CA PRO A 39 -11.23 -17.43 -16.50
C PRO A 39 -9.74 -17.31 -16.18
N ALA A 40 -9.06 -16.28 -16.69
CA ALA A 40 -7.69 -15.94 -16.31
C ALA A 40 -7.58 -15.21 -14.96
N GLY A 41 -8.71 -14.79 -14.39
CA GLY A 41 -8.79 -13.99 -13.18
C GLY A 41 -8.54 -12.49 -13.41
N SER A 42 -9.17 -11.66 -12.59
CA SER A 42 -8.95 -10.20 -12.58
C SER A 42 -8.63 -9.67 -11.20
N PHE A 43 -7.62 -8.81 -11.10
CA PHE A 43 -7.35 -8.06 -9.88
C PHE A 43 -8.41 -6.96 -9.66
N PRO A 44 -8.72 -6.60 -8.40
CA PRO A 44 -9.57 -5.45 -8.12
C PRO A 44 -8.99 -4.16 -8.70
N ILE A 45 -9.85 -3.39 -9.38
CA ILE A 45 -9.51 -2.06 -9.87
C ILE A 45 -9.93 -1.04 -8.81
N THR A 46 -8.98 -0.21 -8.36
CA THR A 46 -9.22 0.86 -7.38
C THR A 46 -8.79 2.20 -7.95
N ASN A 47 -9.34 3.28 -7.40
CA ASN A 47 -8.84 4.63 -7.67
C ASN A 47 -7.55 4.88 -6.87
N PHE A 48 -6.71 5.77 -7.39
CA PHE A 48 -5.44 6.13 -6.75
C PHE A 48 -5.61 6.75 -5.35
N THR A 49 -6.78 7.33 -5.07
CA THR A 49 -7.15 7.94 -3.78
C THR A 49 -7.75 6.96 -2.77
N ASP A 50 -8.08 5.74 -3.17
CA ASP A 50 -8.72 4.76 -2.28
C ASP A 50 -7.75 4.31 -1.18
N TRP A 51 -8.28 3.79 -0.08
CA TRP A 51 -7.49 3.24 1.03
C TRP A 51 -8.14 1.99 1.61
N CYS A 52 -7.33 1.07 2.11
CA CYS A 52 -7.79 -0.09 2.88
C CYS A 52 -6.83 -0.38 4.05
N GLY A 53 -7.29 -1.14 5.04
CA GLY A 53 -6.50 -1.50 6.22
C GLY A 53 -5.24 -2.35 5.93
N GLU A 54 -5.14 -2.91 4.73
CA GLU A 54 -4.01 -3.71 4.26
C GLU A 54 -2.91 -2.90 3.58
N TRP A 55 -3.04 -1.57 3.60
CA TRP A 55 -2.08 -0.67 3.00
C TRP A 55 -0.68 -0.85 3.60
N GLN A 56 0.34 -0.86 2.74
CA GLN A 56 1.75 -0.94 3.14
C GLN A 56 2.62 -0.01 2.30
N ARG A 57 3.65 0.57 2.93
CA ARG A 57 4.68 1.36 2.24
C ARG A 57 5.61 0.43 1.44
N HIS A 58 6.25 0.95 0.39
CA HIS A 58 7.37 0.23 -0.24
C HIS A 58 8.48 0.07 0.81
N GLY A 59 8.86 -1.18 1.10
CA GLY A 59 9.94 -1.50 2.04
C GLY A 59 11.25 -0.92 1.50
N GLY A 60 11.82 0.02 2.25
CA GLY A 60 13.04 0.70 1.80
C GLY A 60 13.51 1.88 2.65
N LEU A 61 12.77 2.37 3.66
CA LEU A 61 13.34 3.45 4.49
C LEU A 61 12.80 3.68 5.92
N ARG A 62 11.85 2.91 6.50
CA ARG A 62 11.34 3.25 7.86
C ARG A 62 10.87 2.07 8.72
N ASP A 63 11.69 1.03 8.87
CA ASP A 63 11.58 0.14 10.05
C ASP A 63 12.58 0.51 11.16
N SER A 64 13.22 1.69 11.08
CA SER A 64 14.20 2.16 12.07
C SER A 64 13.79 3.47 12.75
N ALA A 65 12.61 4.01 12.47
CA ALA A 65 12.15 5.30 13.02
C ALA A 65 11.12 5.16 14.16
N ASP A 66 10.52 3.98 14.35
CA ASP A 66 9.55 3.71 15.44
C ASP A 66 10.15 2.74 16.51
N ALA A 67 11.49 2.59 16.56
CA ALA A 67 12.19 1.76 17.55
C ALA A 67 13.05 2.57 18.55
N VAL A 68 12.86 3.89 18.64
CA VAL A 68 13.57 4.74 19.61
C VAL A 68 12.64 5.79 20.23
N GLU A 69 11.61 5.32 20.92
CA GLU A 69 10.98 5.99 22.07
C GLU A 69 10.83 4.85 23.09
N GLU A 70 11.48 4.76 24.24
CA GLU A 70 11.70 5.76 25.27
C GLU A 70 12.70 5.16 26.29
N ALA A 71 13.95 5.61 26.28
CA ALA A 71 14.88 5.38 27.39
C ALA A 71 15.65 6.68 27.56
N THR A 72 15.09 7.60 28.35
CA THR A 72 15.79 8.85 28.64
C THR A 72 16.89 8.59 29.67
N LEU A 73 18.00 9.30 29.54
CA LEU A 73 19.17 9.22 30.42
C LEU A 73 18.84 9.50 31.91
N TYR A 74 17.62 9.97 32.20
CA TYR A 74 17.13 10.28 33.55
C TYR A 74 16.67 9.03 34.34
N ASP A 75 16.54 7.86 33.72
CA ASP A 75 16.16 6.60 34.40
C ASP A 75 17.35 5.82 34.97
N GLN A 76 18.59 6.32 34.83
CA GLN A 76 19.82 5.63 35.25
C GLN A 76 20.65 6.39 36.31
N LEU A 77 20.04 7.33 37.04
CA LEU A 77 20.66 8.06 38.16
C LEU A 77 20.01 7.69 39.49
#